data_AF-A0A2E1H5I5-F1
#
_entry.id   AF-A0A2E1H5I5-F1
#
_cell.length_a   1.000
_cell.length_b   1.000
_cell.length_c   1.000
_cell.angle_alpha   90.00
_cell.angle_beta   90.00
_cell.angle_gamma   90.00
#
_symmetry.space_group_name_H-M   'P 1'
#
loop_
_entity.id
_entity.type
_entity.pdbx_description
1 polymer ?
#
loop_
_entity_poly.entity_id
_entity_poly.type
_entity_poly.pdbx_seq_one_letter_code
_entity_poly.pdbx_strand_id
1 'polypeptide(L)'
;MNIDAFWQANRKFIIGLGAGIVVFFILLAVVAGGASDRFRAASVSVSRAKSAESRASQYSVSQVRELEETLDQLDADVAELTDSALPPYRKRFRVPIGVSPASHYIALTGELRDELIGWALRHNVNVDETLGLPPVSPSQPLAIEQHLRALDVIDRVVHLAIDNGASEIDKIRISQQRRVRSGKKASPLLITPLSLEITFIRVSVTSFLRAMMISQQGGNSLGVVSLEVLPPNQKKNEQRIVVDFEIAVLPQITKELE
;
A
#
# COMPACT_ATOMS: atom_id res chain seq x y z
N MET A 1 19.05 -81.47 -54.67
CA MET A 1 17.86 -80.67 -54.36
C MET A 1 17.78 -79.58 -55.43
N ASN A 2 16.77 -79.62 -56.32
CA ASN A 2 16.71 -78.75 -57.51
C ASN A 2 16.42 -77.30 -57.11
N ILE A 3 17.44 -76.45 -57.20
CA ILE A 3 17.38 -75.01 -56.90
C ILE A 3 16.39 -74.30 -57.83
N ASP A 4 16.26 -74.76 -59.07
CA ASP A 4 15.30 -74.22 -60.04
C ASP A 4 13.83 -74.48 -59.66
N ALA A 5 13.54 -75.63 -59.05
CA ALA A 5 12.19 -75.96 -58.56
C ALA A 5 11.83 -75.13 -57.31
N PHE A 6 12.81 -74.87 -56.44
CA PHE A 6 12.63 -74.02 -55.25
C PHE A 6 12.45 -72.55 -55.64
N TRP A 7 13.15 -72.08 -56.68
CA TRP A 7 13.04 -70.73 -57.22
C TRP A 7 11.68 -70.48 -57.89
N GLN A 8 11.18 -71.43 -58.69
CA GLN A 8 9.87 -71.27 -59.32
C GLN A 8 8.70 -71.33 -58.32
N ALA A 9 8.78 -72.22 -57.32
CA ALA A 9 7.73 -72.34 -56.30
C ALA A 9 7.60 -71.09 -55.42
N ASN A 10 8.73 -70.42 -55.11
CA ASN A 10 8.77 -69.31 -54.16
C ASN A 10 9.03 -67.93 -54.81
N ARG A 11 8.95 -67.83 -56.14
CA ARG A 11 9.27 -66.60 -56.90
C ARG A 11 8.50 -65.37 -56.40
N LYS A 12 7.21 -65.53 -56.09
CA LYS A 12 6.37 -64.43 -55.57
C LYS A 12 6.79 -63.98 -54.17
N PHE A 13 7.25 -64.92 -53.34
CA PHE A 13 7.72 -64.64 -51.98
C PHE A 13 9.06 -63.91 -51.99
N ILE A 14 10.01 -64.33 -52.83
CA ILE A 14 11.33 -63.71 -52.95
C ILE A 14 11.24 -62.30 -53.54
N ILE A 15 10.40 -62.10 -54.56
CA ILE A 15 10.16 -60.78 -55.14
C ILE A 15 9.44 -59.87 -54.13
N GLY A 16 8.47 -60.40 -53.38
CA GLY A 16 7.79 -59.66 -52.31
C GLY A 16 8.73 -59.25 -51.17
N LEU A 17 9.64 -60.14 -50.77
CA LEU A 17 10.64 -59.88 -49.73
C LEU A 17 11.66 -58.83 -50.20
N GLY A 18 12.13 -58.93 -51.45
CA GLY A 18 13.02 -57.94 -52.04
C GLY A 18 12.38 -56.55 -52.14
N ALA A 19 11.12 -56.48 -52.61
CA ALA A 19 10.37 -55.23 -52.65
C ALA A 19 10.15 -54.63 -51.26
N GLY A 20 9.83 -55.46 -50.26
CA GLY A 20 9.69 -55.04 -48.87
C GLY A 20 10.97 -54.45 -48.28
N ILE A 21 12.12 -55.06 -48.56
CA ILE A 21 13.43 -54.56 -48.10
C ILE A 21 13.75 -53.21 -48.72
N VAL A 22 13.50 -53.03 -50.03
CA VAL A 22 13.77 -51.75 -50.71
C VAL A 22 12.88 -50.64 -50.15
N VAL A 23 11.58 -50.91 -49.95
CA VAL A 23 10.65 -49.93 -49.36
C VAL A 23 11.04 -49.60 -47.91
N PHE A 24 11.51 -50.59 -47.14
CA PHE A 24 11.99 -50.39 -45.78
C PHE A 24 13.21 -49.47 -45.73
N PHE A 25 14.19 -49.65 -46.63
CA PHE A 25 15.37 -48.79 -46.67
C PHE A 25 15.06 -47.36 -47.13
N ILE A 26 14.09 -47.16 -48.03
CA ILE A 26 13.64 -45.83 -48.43
C ILE A 26 12.96 -45.11 -47.25
N LEU A 27 12.06 -45.81 -46.54
CA LEU A 27 11.42 -45.27 -45.33
C LEU A 27 12.44 -44.95 -44.24
N LEU A 28 13.43 -45.82 -44.03
CA LEU A 28 14.50 -45.61 -43.06
C LEU A 28 15.36 -44.39 -43.42
N ALA A 29 15.71 -44.22 -44.70
CA ALA A 29 16.50 -43.08 -45.17
C ALA A 29 15.75 -41.75 -45.01
N VAL A 30 14.45 -41.72 -45.26
CA VAL A 30 13.61 -40.52 -45.07
C VAL A 30 13.50 -40.14 -43.59
N VAL A 31 13.34 -41.13 -42.70
CA VAL A 31 13.27 -40.90 -41.25
C VAL A 31 14.62 -40.49 -40.67
N ALA A 32 15.72 -41.12 -41.09
CA ALA A 32 17.07 -40.79 -40.63
C ALA A 32 17.54 -39.40 -41.12
N GLY A 33 17.21 -39.03 -42.36
CA GLY A 33 17.51 -37.72 -42.92
C GLY A 33 16.71 -36.58 -42.27
N GLY A 34 15.42 -36.80 -41.95
CA GLY A 34 14.57 -35.77 -41.36
C GLY A 34 14.75 -35.57 -39.84
N ALA A 35 15.13 -36.62 -39.10
CA ALA A 35 15.25 -36.55 -37.64
C ALA A 35 16.57 -35.89 -37.18
N SER A 36 17.69 -36.20 -37.83
CA SER A 36 19.02 -35.74 -37.41
C SER A 36 19.16 -34.21 -37.50
N ASP A 37 18.64 -33.59 -38.55
CA ASP A 37 18.69 -32.13 -38.71
C ASP A 37 17.81 -31.39 -37.69
N ARG A 38 16.66 -31.96 -37.32
CA ARG A 38 15.77 -31.39 -36.29
C ARG A 38 16.37 -31.48 -34.89
N PHE A 39 17.04 -32.58 -34.56
CA PHE A 39 17.77 -32.71 -33.29
C PHE A 39 18.96 -31.75 -33.21
N ARG A 40 19.68 -31.55 -34.32
CA ARG A 40 20.81 -30.62 -34.36
C ARG A 40 20.35 -29.17 -34.21
N ALA A 41 19.29 -28.76 -34.92
CA ALA A 41 18.69 -27.44 -34.78
C ALA A 41 18.13 -27.18 -33.36
N ALA A 42 17.46 -28.17 -32.75
CA ALA A 42 16.97 -28.08 -31.38
C ALA A 42 18.11 -28.02 -30.34
N SER A 43 19.20 -28.76 -30.54
CA SER A 43 20.35 -28.71 -29.63
C SER A 43 21.06 -27.35 -29.65
N VAL A 44 21.13 -26.70 -30.82
CA VAL A 44 21.72 -25.36 -30.99
C VAL A 44 20.81 -24.25 -30.46
N SER A 45 19.48 -24.38 -30.57
CA SER A 45 18.55 -23.42 -29.96
C SER A 45 18.54 -23.54 -28.43
N VAL A 46 18.62 -24.76 -27.88
CA VAL A 46 18.72 -24.99 -26.44
C VAL A 46 20.04 -24.48 -25.87
N SER A 47 21.17 -24.69 -26.55
CA SER A 47 22.46 -24.17 -26.08
C SER A 47 22.52 -22.63 -26.14
N ARG A 48 21.93 -22.02 -27.18
CA ARG A 48 21.78 -20.56 -27.28
C ARG A 48 20.85 -19.99 -26.20
N ALA A 49 19.70 -20.62 -25.96
CA ALA A 49 18.79 -20.23 -24.88
C ALA A 49 19.46 -20.34 -23.51
N LYS A 50 20.16 -21.44 -23.23
CA LYS A 50 20.91 -21.64 -21.99
C LYS A 50 22.04 -20.63 -21.80
N SER A 51 22.72 -20.24 -22.89
CA SER A 51 23.76 -19.20 -22.86
C SER A 51 23.21 -17.78 -22.73
N ALA A 52 21.98 -17.53 -23.20
CA ALA A 52 21.29 -16.25 -23.05
C ALA A 52 20.75 -16.11 -21.63
N GLU A 53 20.22 -17.19 -21.05
CA GLU A 53 19.72 -17.25 -19.68
C GLU A 53 20.87 -17.13 -18.65
N SER A 54 22.03 -17.75 -18.91
CA SER A 54 23.23 -17.58 -18.07
C SER A 54 23.86 -16.18 -18.16
N ARG A 55 23.59 -15.43 -19.24
CA ARG A 55 23.96 -14.02 -19.35
C ARG A 55 22.92 -13.09 -18.73
N ALA A 56 21.68 -13.54 -18.58
CA ALA A 56 20.62 -12.81 -17.91
C ALA A 56 20.69 -12.90 -16.36
N SER A 57 21.33 -13.93 -15.79
CA SER A 57 21.49 -14.10 -14.34
C SER A 57 22.72 -13.38 -13.73
N GLN A 58 23.18 -12.28 -14.32
CA GLN A 58 24.48 -11.65 -14.02
C GLN A 58 24.49 -10.71 -12.80
N TYR A 59 23.90 -11.09 -11.68
CA TYR A 59 24.23 -10.43 -10.41
C TYR A 59 25.18 -11.33 -9.62
N SER A 60 26.40 -10.86 -9.37
CA SER A 60 27.33 -11.57 -8.50
C SER A 60 26.81 -11.54 -7.06
N VAL A 61 27.15 -12.54 -6.26
CA VAL A 61 26.81 -12.58 -4.83
C VAL A 61 27.30 -11.31 -4.11
N SER A 62 28.43 -10.75 -4.54
CA SER A 62 28.94 -9.47 -4.03
C SER A 62 28.04 -8.28 -4.38
N GLN A 63 27.49 -8.23 -5.60
CA GLN A 63 26.56 -7.18 -6.03
C GLN A 63 25.21 -7.29 -5.31
N VAL A 64 24.71 -8.51 -5.08
CA VAL A 64 23.49 -8.72 -4.29
C VAL A 64 23.71 -8.23 -2.85
N ARG A 65 24.83 -8.58 -2.24
CA ARG A 65 25.16 -8.14 -0.88
C ARG A 65 25.34 -6.62 -0.77
N GLU A 66 25.97 -5.99 -1.75
CA GLU A 66 26.12 -4.53 -1.82
C GLU A 66 24.76 -3.83 -1.98
N LEU A 67 23.85 -4.40 -2.76
CA LEU A 67 22.48 -3.91 -2.91
C LEU A 67 21.65 -4.10 -1.64
N GLU A 68 21.81 -5.23 -0.94
CA GLU A 68 21.17 -5.46 0.36
C GLU A 68 21.66 -4.45 1.42
N GLU A 69 22.97 -4.23 1.50
CA GLU A 69 23.55 -3.23 2.42
C GLU A 69 23.06 -1.81 2.07
N THR A 70 23.01 -1.47 0.78
CA THR A 70 22.46 -0.18 0.31
C THR A 70 20.98 -0.04 0.65
N LEU A 71 20.18 -1.11 0.51
CA LEU A 71 18.76 -1.10 0.85
C LEU A 71 18.55 -0.88 2.34
N ASP A 72 19.29 -1.60 3.19
CA ASP A 72 19.21 -1.45 4.65
C ASP A 72 19.61 -0.03 5.08
N GLN A 73 20.62 0.57 4.43
CA GLN A 73 21.02 1.95 4.67
C GLN A 73 19.94 2.96 4.24
N LEU A 74 19.33 2.74 3.07
CA LEU A 74 18.23 3.57 2.59
C LEU A 74 17.01 3.49 3.52
N ASP A 75 16.68 2.29 4.01
CA ASP A 75 15.57 2.09 4.94
C ASP A 75 15.82 2.81 6.27
N ALA A 76 17.06 2.79 6.77
CA ALA A 76 17.45 3.54 7.97
C ALA A 76 17.37 5.06 7.76
N ASP A 77 17.91 5.57 6.65
CA ASP A 77 17.84 7.00 6.31
C ASP A 77 16.39 7.47 6.15
N VAL A 78 15.55 6.66 5.51
CA VAL A 78 14.11 6.94 5.36
C VAL A 78 13.42 6.96 6.71
N ALA A 79 13.73 6.03 7.63
CA ALA A 79 13.17 6.04 8.97
C ALA A 79 13.56 7.31 9.75
N GLU A 80 14.84 7.69 9.72
CA GLU A 80 15.35 8.90 10.39
C GLU A 80 14.73 10.18 9.82
N LEU A 81 14.66 10.29 8.50
CA LEU A 81 14.02 11.42 7.82
C LEU A 81 12.52 11.48 8.12
N THR A 82 11.87 10.33 8.22
CA THR A 82 10.43 10.25 8.52
C THR A 82 10.14 10.68 9.95
N ASP A 83 10.94 10.22 10.93
CA ASP A 83 10.81 10.65 12.32
C ASP A 83 11.13 12.14 12.50
N SER A 84 12.01 12.69 11.66
CA SER A 84 12.35 14.11 11.67
C SER A 84 11.32 14.99 10.96
N ALA A 85 10.67 14.47 9.91
CA ALA A 85 9.75 15.24 9.05
C ALA A 85 8.28 15.11 9.46
N LEU A 86 7.87 13.98 10.02
CA LEU A 86 6.49 13.77 10.46
C LEU A 86 6.33 14.18 11.94
N PRO A 87 5.23 14.87 12.29
CA PRO A 87 4.95 15.21 13.67
C PRO A 87 4.89 13.94 14.54
N PRO A 88 5.45 13.97 15.77
CA PRO A 88 5.41 12.83 16.65
C PRO A 88 3.97 12.58 17.11
N TYR A 89 3.37 11.48 16.65
CA TYR A 89 2.06 11.07 17.14
C TYR A 89 2.15 10.45 18.53
N ARG A 90 1.18 10.75 19.41
CA ARG A 90 1.23 10.44 20.86
C ARG A 90 1.25 8.93 21.12
N LYS A 91 1.91 8.52 22.21
CA LYS A 91 2.15 7.09 22.57
C LYS A 91 0.89 6.23 22.52
N ARG A 92 -0.26 6.75 23.00
CA ARG A 92 -1.55 6.03 23.03
C ARG A 92 -2.11 5.66 21.65
N PHE A 93 -1.75 6.41 20.62
CA PHE A 93 -2.21 6.13 19.25
C PHE A 93 -1.27 5.14 18.55
N ARG A 94 -0.09 4.86 19.12
CA ARG A 94 0.87 3.92 18.55
C ARG A 94 0.49 2.49 18.87
N VAL A 95 0.46 1.63 17.86
CA VAL A 95 0.23 0.20 18.07
C VAL A 95 1.40 -0.38 18.87
N PRO A 96 1.15 -0.97 20.06
CA PRO A 96 2.20 -1.59 20.86
C PRO A 96 2.78 -2.82 20.16
N ILE A 97 4.06 -3.08 20.40
CA ILE A 97 4.73 -4.29 19.89
C ILE A 97 4.02 -5.53 20.44
N GLY A 98 3.66 -6.46 19.56
CA GLY A 98 3.00 -7.72 19.92
C GLY A 98 1.47 -7.66 20.04
N VAL A 99 0.86 -6.49 19.83
CA VAL A 99 -0.61 -6.33 19.79
C VAL A 99 -1.08 -6.22 18.35
N SER A 100 -2.19 -6.88 18.01
CA SER A 100 -2.82 -6.73 16.69
C SER A 100 -3.30 -5.28 16.48
N PRO A 101 -2.95 -4.63 15.35
CA PRO A 101 -3.40 -3.27 15.04
C PRO A 101 -4.92 -3.10 15.11
N ALA A 102 -5.67 -4.11 14.66
CA ALA A 102 -7.13 -4.07 14.67
C ALA A 102 -7.70 -4.07 16.10
N SER A 103 -7.14 -4.92 16.98
CA SER A 103 -7.55 -4.98 18.39
C SER A 103 -7.23 -3.66 19.12
N HIS A 104 -6.05 -3.10 18.89
CA HIS A 104 -5.67 -1.81 19.46
C HIS A 104 -6.59 -0.68 18.98
N TYR A 105 -6.87 -0.64 17.68
CA TYR A 105 -7.77 0.35 17.08
C TYR A 105 -9.18 0.30 17.68
N ILE A 106 -9.78 -0.88 17.77
CA ILE A 106 -11.13 -1.05 18.32
C ILE A 106 -11.17 -0.57 19.78
N ALA A 107 -10.21 -1.02 20.61
CA ALA A 107 -10.14 -0.60 22.01
C ALA A 107 -10.01 0.92 22.16
N LEU A 108 -9.05 1.52 21.44
CA LEU A 108 -8.78 2.95 21.52
C LEU A 108 -9.96 3.80 21.01
N THR A 109 -10.65 3.38 19.94
CA THR A 109 -11.82 4.10 19.42
C THR A 109 -12.99 4.08 20.39
N GLY A 110 -13.19 2.98 21.12
CA GLY A 110 -14.19 2.90 22.18
C GLY A 110 -13.87 3.86 23.32
N GLU A 111 -12.64 3.81 23.84
CA GLU A 111 -12.17 4.69 24.91
C GLU A 111 -12.28 6.18 24.52
N LEU A 112 -11.80 6.55 23.33
CA LEU A 112 -11.84 7.94 22.84
C LEU A 112 -13.27 8.45 22.69
N ARG A 113 -14.19 7.62 22.22
CA ARG A 113 -15.59 8.02 22.07
C ARG A 113 -16.18 8.37 23.43
N ASP A 114 -16.00 7.50 24.42
CA ASP A 114 -16.52 7.72 25.76
C ASP A 114 -15.85 8.94 26.45
N GLU A 115 -14.53 9.09 26.28
CA GLU A 115 -13.76 10.22 26.83
C GLU A 115 -14.19 11.56 26.22
N LEU A 116 -14.18 11.67 24.89
CA LEU A 116 -14.46 12.92 24.18
C LEU A 116 -15.92 13.33 24.30
N ILE A 117 -16.86 12.39 24.17
CA ILE A 117 -18.29 12.68 24.37
C ILE A 117 -18.53 13.07 25.83
N GLY A 118 -17.97 12.32 26.78
CA GLY A 118 -18.08 12.66 28.21
C GLY A 118 -17.48 14.03 28.54
N TRP A 119 -16.35 14.37 27.92
CA TRP A 119 -15.70 15.68 28.07
C TRP A 119 -16.54 16.81 27.47
N ALA A 120 -17.07 16.63 26.26
CA ALA A 120 -17.93 17.57 25.57
C ALA A 120 -19.24 17.84 26.34
N LEU A 121 -19.88 16.79 26.85
CA LEU A 121 -21.10 16.90 27.66
C LEU A 121 -20.87 17.72 28.93
N ARG A 122 -19.73 17.54 29.61
CA ARG A 122 -19.36 18.35 30.79
C ARG A 122 -19.22 19.85 30.47
N HIS A 123 -18.88 20.18 29.23
CA HIS A 123 -18.72 21.56 28.76
C HIS A 123 -19.92 22.08 27.95
N ASN A 124 -21.02 21.31 27.88
CA ASN A 124 -22.20 21.64 27.08
C ASN A 124 -21.89 21.86 25.58
N VAL A 125 -20.93 21.10 25.04
CA VAL A 125 -20.54 21.14 23.62
C VAL A 125 -21.15 19.96 22.88
N ASN A 126 -21.77 20.20 21.73
CA ASN A 126 -22.21 19.13 20.84
C ASN A 126 -21.02 18.63 19.99
N VAL A 127 -20.74 17.34 19.99
CA VAL A 127 -19.66 16.76 19.18
C VAL A 127 -20.22 15.63 18.34
N ASP A 128 -19.81 15.55 17.08
CA ASP A 128 -20.12 14.44 16.19
C ASP A 128 -19.69 13.09 16.82
N GLU A 129 -20.68 12.29 17.24
CA GLU A 129 -20.46 11.00 17.90
C GLU A 129 -19.70 10.00 17.03
N THR A 130 -19.71 10.18 15.70
CA THR A 130 -18.98 9.31 14.80
C THR A 130 -17.48 9.59 14.81
N LEU A 131 -17.05 10.78 15.24
CA LEU A 131 -15.66 11.25 15.18
C LEU A 131 -15.03 11.10 13.79
N GLY A 132 -15.84 11.11 12.73
CA GLY A 132 -15.39 10.85 11.35
C GLY A 132 -14.88 9.44 11.10
N LEU A 133 -15.16 8.49 12.00
CA LEU A 133 -14.81 7.08 11.83
C LEU A 133 -15.60 6.45 10.67
N PRO A 134 -15.00 5.54 9.90
CA PRO A 134 -15.71 4.82 8.86
C PRO A 134 -16.79 3.91 9.48
N PRO A 135 -17.88 3.64 8.74
CA PRO A 135 -18.96 2.77 9.22
C PRO A 135 -18.52 1.31 9.40
N VAL A 136 -17.47 0.90 8.70
CA VAL A 136 -16.85 -0.42 8.83
C VAL A 136 -15.39 -0.21 9.21
N SER A 137 -14.94 -0.91 10.26
CA SER A 137 -13.56 -0.81 10.71
C SER A 137 -12.59 -1.24 9.59
N PRO A 138 -11.50 -0.48 9.36
CA PRO A 138 -10.51 -0.84 8.37
C PRO A 138 -9.81 -2.16 8.75
N SER A 139 -9.59 -3.04 7.76
CA SER A 139 -8.91 -4.33 7.95
C SER A 139 -7.42 -4.28 7.63
N GLN A 140 -7.01 -3.35 6.77
CA GLN A 140 -5.60 -3.22 6.36
C GLN A 140 -4.79 -2.50 7.45
N PRO A 141 -3.62 -3.03 7.89
CA PRO A 141 -2.80 -2.41 8.92
C PRO A 141 -2.42 -0.96 8.63
N LEU A 142 -2.10 -0.67 7.37
CA LEU A 142 -1.77 0.67 6.90
C LEU A 142 -2.96 1.64 7.00
N ALA A 143 -4.16 1.18 6.62
CA ALA A 143 -5.38 1.97 6.77
C ALA A 143 -5.70 2.22 8.26
N ILE A 144 -5.48 1.22 9.12
CA ILE A 144 -5.62 1.37 10.57
C ILE A 144 -4.67 2.46 11.08
N GLU A 145 -3.39 2.44 10.68
CA GLU A 145 -2.43 3.47 11.09
C GLU A 145 -2.85 4.88 10.67
N GLN A 146 -3.34 5.05 9.43
CA GLN A 146 -3.87 6.35 8.96
C GLN A 146 -5.00 6.87 9.83
N HIS A 147 -5.94 6.00 10.22
CA HIS A 147 -7.04 6.40 11.09
C HIS A 147 -6.57 6.68 12.51
N LEU A 148 -5.61 5.91 13.05
CA LEU A 148 -5.03 6.18 14.38
C LEU A 148 -4.35 7.56 14.42
N ARG A 149 -3.61 7.93 13.37
CA ARG A 149 -3.03 9.28 13.28
C ARG A 149 -4.08 10.37 13.11
N ALA A 150 -5.14 10.11 12.35
CA ALA A 150 -6.25 11.05 12.22
C ALA A 150 -6.95 11.28 13.57
N LEU A 151 -7.16 10.21 14.35
CA LEU A 151 -7.75 10.30 15.67
C LEU A 151 -6.89 11.08 16.67
N ASP A 152 -5.55 11.02 16.55
CA ASP A 152 -4.66 11.85 17.37
C ASP A 152 -4.90 13.34 17.11
N VAL A 153 -5.03 13.73 15.85
CA VAL A 153 -5.33 15.12 15.47
C VAL A 153 -6.73 15.53 15.96
N ILE A 154 -7.73 14.66 15.77
CA ILE A 154 -9.10 14.91 16.23
C ILE A 154 -9.13 15.12 17.74
N ASP A 155 -8.52 14.22 18.52
CA ASP A 155 -8.46 14.32 19.98
C ASP A 155 -7.86 15.66 20.44
N ARG A 156 -6.75 16.10 19.83
CA ARG A 156 -6.12 17.39 20.15
C ARG A 156 -7.02 18.57 19.81
N VAL A 157 -7.58 18.58 18.61
CA VAL A 157 -8.37 19.70 18.11
C VAL A 157 -9.68 19.81 18.87
N VAL A 158 -10.32 18.69 19.20
CA VAL A 158 -11.56 18.65 19.99
C VAL A 158 -11.32 19.17 21.40
N HIS A 159 -10.28 18.70 22.10
CA HIS A 159 -9.93 19.24 23.42
C HIS A 159 -9.64 20.74 23.35
N LEU A 160 -8.84 21.17 22.39
CA LEU A 160 -8.49 22.59 22.21
C LEU A 160 -9.71 23.45 21.88
N ALA A 161 -10.64 22.95 21.06
CA ALA A 161 -11.88 23.64 20.72
C ALA A 161 -12.80 23.78 21.95
N ILE A 162 -12.99 22.71 22.72
CA ILE A 162 -13.81 22.70 23.93
C ILE A 162 -13.24 23.66 24.98
N ASP A 163 -11.93 23.60 25.23
CA ASP A 163 -11.24 24.46 26.20
C ASP A 163 -11.31 25.95 25.81
N ASN A 164 -11.51 26.26 24.53
CA ASN A 164 -11.67 27.61 24.01
C ASN A 164 -13.14 28.04 23.78
N GLY A 165 -14.10 27.26 24.28
CA GLY A 165 -15.52 27.62 24.28
C GLY A 165 -16.25 27.35 22.96
N ALA A 166 -15.85 26.31 22.22
CA ALA A 166 -16.67 25.80 21.12
C ALA A 166 -18.05 25.38 21.64
N SER A 167 -19.09 25.59 20.83
CA SER A 167 -20.45 25.14 21.13
C SER A 167 -20.82 23.87 20.40
N GLU A 168 -20.27 23.68 19.19
CA GLU A 168 -20.53 22.50 18.37
C GLU A 168 -19.28 22.18 17.53
N ILE A 169 -18.97 20.89 17.40
CA ILE A 169 -17.90 20.36 16.56
C ILE A 169 -18.54 19.27 15.68
N ASP A 170 -18.76 19.58 14.41
CA ASP A 170 -19.51 18.75 13.48
C ASP A 170 -18.73 18.47 12.18
N LYS A 171 -19.31 17.61 11.34
CA LYS A 171 -18.80 17.24 10.01
C LYS A 171 -17.34 16.77 10.03
N ILE A 172 -16.97 16.01 11.05
CA ILE A 172 -15.65 15.40 11.13
C ILE A 172 -15.54 14.37 10.01
N ARG A 173 -14.60 14.56 9.08
CA ARG A 173 -14.47 13.70 7.89
C ARG A 173 -13.04 13.28 7.66
N ILE A 174 -12.78 11.99 7.80
CA ILE A 174 -11.52 11.35 7.38
C ILE A 174 -11.72 10.83 5.95
N SER A 175 -11.06 11.47 4.98
CA SER A 175 -11.17 11.12 3.57
C SER A 175 -10.07 10.14 3.18
N GLN A 176 -10.43 8.98 2.60
CA GLN A 176 -9.45 8.01 2.09
C GLN A 176 -8.94 8.36 0.68
N GLN A 177 -9.47 9.42 0.06
CA GLN A 177 -9.09 9.78 -1.30
C GLN A 177 -7.68 10.38 -1.33
N ARG A 178 -6.74 9.59 -1.87
CA ARG A 178 -5.43 10.06 -2.32
C ARG A 178 -5.66 11.18 -3.35
N ARG A 179 -5.49 12.44 -2.96
CA ARG A 179 -5.34 13.53 -3.93
C ARG A 179 -4.01 13.33 -4.65
N VAL A 180 -3.96 12.43 -5.63
CA VAL A 180 -2.86 12.40 -6.60
C VAL A 180 -3.01 13.67 -7.41
N ARG A 181 -2.28 14.72 -7.02
CA ARG A 181 -2.12 15.92 -7.87
C ARG A 181 -1.42 15.47 -9.15
N SER A 182 -2.24 15.22 -10.18
CA SER A 182 -1.80 14.88 -11.53
C SER A 182 -0.73 15.87 -11.98
N GLY A 183 0.50 15.41 -12.19
CA GLY A 183 1.61 16.21 -12.69
C GLY A 183 2.88 16.28 -11.83
N LYS A 184 2.84 15.88 -10.55
CA LYS A 184 4.06 15.73 -9.72
C LYS A 184 4.28 14.27 -9.35
N LYS A 185 5.54 13.84 -9.34
CA LYS A 185 5.96 12.50 -8.86
C LYS A 185 5.17 12.17 -7.60
N ALA A 186 4.50 11.01 -7.58
CA ALA A 186 3.67 10.60 -6.46
C ALA A 186 4.52 10.63 -5.19
N SER A 187 4.07 11.39 -4.18
CA SER A 187 4.75 11.39 -2.88
C SER A 187 4.78 9.94 -2.36
N PRO A 188 5.91 9.48 -1.78
CA PRO A 188 5.95 8.19 -1.10
C PRO A 188 5.05 8.20 0.14
N LEU A 189 4.73 9.38 0.68
CA LEU A 189 3.82 9.53 1.79
C LEU A 189 2.36 9.36 1.34
N LEU A 190 1.61 8.61 2.13
CA LEU A 190 0.17 8.51 2.01
C LEU A 190 -0.46 9.62 2.83
N ILE A 191 -1.06 10.56 2.13
CA ILE A 191 -1.73 11.73 2.72
C ILE A 191 -3.22 11.42 2.86
N THR A 192 -3.71 11.54 4.08
CA THR A 192 -5.12 11.37 4.47
C THR A 192 -5.68 12.74 4.84
N PRO A 193 -6.57 13.32 4.01
CA PRO A 193 -7.24 14.57 4.37
C PRO A 193 -8.23 14.36 5.51
N LEU A 194 -8.21 15.27 6.47
CA LEU A 194 -9.15 15.37 7.59
C LEU A 194 -9.77 16.77 7.59
N SER A 195 -11.09 16.86 7.74
CA SER A 195 -11.80 18.14 7.83
C SER A 195 -12.71 18.15 9.05
N LEU A 196 -12.79 19.30 9.74
CA LEU A 196 -13.69 19.54 10.87
C LEU A 196 -14.35 20.92 10.74
N GLU A 197 -15.63 21.01 11.09
CA GLU A 197 -16.34 22.28 11.28
C GLU A 197 -16.54 22.53 12.78
N ILE A 198 -16.23 23.75 13.22
CA ILE A 198 -16.32 24.15 14.63
C ILE A 198 -17.13 25.42 14.71
N THR A 199 -18.17 25.41 15.53
CA THR A 199 -19.08 26.53 15.76
C THR A 199 -18.89 27.09 17.15
N PHE A 200 -18.70 28.41 17.23
CA PHE A 200 -18.62 29.18 18.47
C PHE A 200 -19.86 30.06 18.59
N ILE A 201 -20.50 30.05 19.76
CA ILE A 201 -21.68 30.87 20.05
C ILE A 201 -21.30 31.89 21.11
N ARG A 202 -21.47 33.19 20.83
CA ARG A 202 -21.19 34.31 21.76
C ARG A 202 -19.72 34.43 22.22
N VAL A 203 -18.82 33.55 21.78
CA VAL A 203 -17.39 33.54 22.11
C VAL A 203 -16.58 33.89 20.86
N SER A 204 -15.46 34.59 21.06
CA SER A 204 -14.55 34.92 19.96
C SER A 204 -13.73 33.71 19.53
N VAL A 205 -13.71 33.45 18.23
CA VAL A 205 -12.85 32.46 17.58
C VAL A 205 -11.35 32.74 17.79
N THR A 206 -10.97 33.97 18.08
CA THR A 206 -9.55 34.38 18.17
C THR A 206 -8.75 33.62 19.22
N SER A 207 -9.37 33.25 20.35
CA SER A 207 -8.71 32.44 21.40
C SER A 207 -8.36 31.05 20.89
N PHE A 208 -9.31 30.39 20.20
CA PHE A 208 -9.09 29.11 19.56
C PHE A 208 -7.99 29.18 18.49
N LEU A 209 -8.01 30.19 17.62
CA LEU A 209 -6.96 30.36 16.59
C LEU A 209 -5.57 30.54 17.21
N ARG A 210 -5.48 31.33 18.29
CA ARG A 210 -4.22 31.51 19.01
C ARG A 210 -3.74 30.20 19.64
N ALA A 211 -4.63 29.48 20.30
CA ALA A 211 -4.31 28.18 20.88
C ALA A 211 -3.87 27.17 19.80
N MET A 212 -4.54 27.15 18.64
CA MET A 212 -4.14 26.35 17.48
C MET A 212 -2.75 26.71 16.98
N MET A 213 -2.43 28.00 16.85
CA MET A 213 -1.09 28.45 16.45
C MET A 213 -0.01 28.05 17.45
N ILE A 214 -0.27 28.20 18.75
CA ILE A 214 0.66 27.80 19.82
C ILE A 214 0.87 26.28 19.79
N SER A 215 -0.20 25.50 19.61
CA SER A 215 -0.13 24.04 19.59
C SER A 215 0.72 23.47 18.45
N GLN A 216 0.97 24.26 17.40
CA GLN A 216 1.83 23.90 16.27
C GLN A 216 3.31 24.25 16.48
N GLN A 217 3.64 25.01 17.52
CA GLN A 217 5.03 25.37 17.85
C GLN A 217 5.77 24.18 18.50
N GLY A 218 7.09 24.15 18.36
CA GLY A 218 7.94 23.15 19.05
C GLY A 218 7.89 21.73 18.45
N GLY A 219 7.62 21.60 17.14
CA GLY A 219 7.66 20.31 16.44
C GLY A 219 6.38 19.47 16.54
N ASN A 220 5.34 19.98 17.22
CA ASN A 220 4.08 19.25 17.42
C ASN A 220 3.00 19.68 16.42
N SER A 221 3.35 19.77 15.13
CA SER A 221 2.42 20.25 14.10
C SER A 221 1.19 19.35 13.96
N LEU A 222 0.02 19.96 13.81
CA LEU A 222 -1.25 19.27 13.54
C LEU A 222 -1.44 18.96 12.04
N GLY A 223 -0.56 19.45 11.17
CA GLY A 223 -0.72 19.31 9.72
C GLY A 223 -1.83 20.17 9.13
N VAL A 224 -2.08 21.37 9.67
CA VAL A 224 -3.10 22.29 9.16
C VAL A 224 -2.73 22.75 7.75
N VAL A 225 -3.65 22.56 6.80
CA VAL A 225 -3.48 22.97 5.39
C VAL A 225 -4.36 24.16 5.04
N SER A 226 -5.59 24.17 5.54
CA SER A 226 -6.52 25.27 5.34
C SER A 226 -7.21 25.58 6.65
N LEU A 227 -7.42 26.87 6.91
CA LEU A 227 -8.25 27.34 8.00
C LEU A 227 -9.10 28.48 7.44
N GLU A 228 -10.40 28.25 7.39
CA GLU A 228 -11.37 29.21 6.88
C GLU A 228 -12.32 29.64 7.99
N VAL A 229 -12.39 30.96 8.22
CA VAL A 229 -13.31 31.55 9.18
C VAL A 229 -14.51 32.08 8.41
N LEU A 230 -15.66 31.44 8.56
CA LEU A 230 -16.87 31.78 7.82
C LEU A 230 -17.49 33.08 8.33
N PRO A 231 -18.31 33.80 7.54
CA PRO A 231 -18.95 35.02 7.99
C PRO A 231 -19.83 34.80 9.24
N PRO A 232 -19.85 35.75 10.21
CA PRO A 232 -20.69 35.64 11.39
C PRO A 232 -22.16 35.61 11.01
N ASN A 233 -22.92 34.69 11.59
CA ASN A 233 -24.37 34.72 11.49
C ASN A 233 -24.95 35.50 12.69
N GLN A 234 -25.23 36.77 12.44
CA GLN A 234 -25.74 37.73 13.42
C GLN A 234 -27.06 37.31 14.06
N LYS A 235 -27.91 36.53 13.37
CA LYS A 235 -29.21 36.10 13.93
C LYS A 235 -29.02 35.09 15.06
N LYS A 236 -28.00 34.24 14.96
CA LYS A 236 -27.69 33.20 15.93
C LYS A 236 -26.51 33.55 16.85
N ASN A 237 -25.84 34.68 16.60
CA ASN A 237 -24.56 35.03 17.23
C ASN A 237 -23.54 33.88 17.16
N GLU A 238 -23.51 33.20 16.01
CA GLU A 238 -22.60 32.08 15.74
C GLU A 238 -21.47 32.53 14.80
N GLN A 239 -20.28 32.00 15.06
CA GLN A 239 -19.11 32.13 14.21
C GLN A 239 -18.59 30.72 13.93
N ARG A 240 -18.39 30.39 12.65
CA ARG A 240 -17.95 29.04 12.24
C ARG A 240 -16.56 29.06 11.68
N ILE A 241 -15.86 27.96 11.86
CA ILE A 241 -14.52 27.72 11.33
C ILE A 241 -14.53 26.35 10.65
N VAL A 242 -13.96 26.27 9.47
CA VAL A 242 -13.63 25.02 8.81
C VAL A 242 -12.12 24.87 8.86
N VAL A 243 -11.64 23.75 9.38
CA VAL A 243 -10.20 23.46 9.46
C VAL A 243 -9.93 22.15 8.71
N ASP A 244 -9.03 22.24 7.73
CA ASP A 244 -8.55 21.10 6.97
C ASP A 244 -7.12 20.75 7.36
N PHE A 245 -6.88 19.46 7.53
CA PHE A 245 -5.62 18.86 7.92
C PHE A 245 -5.20 17.83 6.88
N GLU A 246 -3.89 17.69 6.69
CA GLU A 246 -3.30 16.61 5.91
C GLU A 246 -2.42 15.76 6.82
N ILE A 247 -2.81 14.50 7.00
CA ILE A 247 -2.09 13.54 7.84
C ILE A 247 -1.27 12.65 6.93
N ALA A 248 0.05 12.64 7.10
CA ALA A 248 0.95 11.81 6.34
C ALA A 248 1.34 10.54 7.11
N VAL A 249 1.29 9.41 6.42
CA VAL A 249 1.83 8.11 6.86
C VAL A 249 2.84 7.66 5.82
N LEU A 250 4.02 7.23 6.26
CA LEU A 250 4.92 6.49 5.39
C LEU A 250 4.40 5.05 5.32
N PRO A 251 4.02 4.53 4.14
CA PRO A 251 3.74 3.11 4.02
C PRO A 251 5.02 2.35 4.34
N GLN A 252 5.01 1.57 5.41
CA GLN A 252 6.04 0.56 5.57
C GLN A 252 5.89 -0.37 4.37
N ILE A 253 6.95 -0.49 3.57
CA ILE A 253 7.02 -1.55 2.57
C ILE A 253 7.03 -2.83 3.40
N THR A 254 5.87 -3.41 3.61
CA THR A 254 5.79 -4.79 4.10
C THR A 254 6.63 -5.57 3.12
N LYS A 255 7.80 -6.05 3.53
CA LYS A 255 8.43 -7.20 2.88
C LYS A 255 7.35 -8.27 2.99
N GLU A 256 6.55 -8.42 1.94
CA GLU A 256 5.73 -9.61 1.73
C GLU A 256 6.74 -10.75 1.68
N LEU A 257 7.02 -11.32 2.85
CA LEU A 257 7.49 -12.68 2.98
C LEU A 257 6.28 -13.53 2.63
N GLU A 258 6.14 -13.82 1.33
CA GLU A 258 5.75 -15.13 0.76
C GLU A 258 5.86 -15.12 -0.77
#